data_AF-A0A1B6GL39-F1
#
_entry.id   AF-A0A1B6GL39-F1
#
_cell.length_a   1.000
_cell.length_b   1.000
_cell.length_c   1.000
_cell.angle_alpha   90.00
_cell.angle_beta   90.00
_cell.angle_gamma   90.00
#
_symmetry.space_group_name_H-M   'P 1'
#
loop_
_entity.id
_entity.type
_entity.pdbx_description
1 polymer ?
#
loop_
_entity_poly.entity_id
_entity_poly.type
_entity_poly.pdbx_seq_one_letter_code
_entity_poly.pdbx_strand_id
1 'polypeptide(L)'
;MAFNYIVSPKVFKALQTVDISELSKFTTKEIRPILPCLVRMSLISPLDSTKECAEGRKVILTLLSGIEWVNTIVALLSIDFHGLELDVKKEQMLRQKQGSTASDSALVQVPDGLSLEFERTDSTRRLRLVLYEILMIQFQRSSGESFLRQSDIFDNSVYIPEICDVINIALAELPALLSVQDMAETLLRVKHGPEIICWMVANAPDTFNEVTTSLITNADTRDEDNGGSRIRAQTLNMLCQMNPSQALAVRAKCVEMCRMPALAVTLTLEHAGRGQRFDGKSGDVVAFVSGLLLGNDQQVRNWFASFVRSRQKQRHRESSATMQALRDELIHHLQAMTLFSVDNRLPDSCVVQASALLRLYCALRGIAGTKFQEEEISLIVQLVTSHPPPSPA
;
A
#
# COMPACT_ATOMS: atom_id res chain seq x y z
N MET A 1 -21.60 10.50 7.44
CA MET A 1 -20.66 9.85 8.38
C MET A 1 -19.36 9.63 7.63
N ALA A 2 -18.22 10.08 8.15
CA ALA A 2 -16.94 9.74 7.54
C ALA A 2 -16.65 8.26 7.84
N PHE A 3 -16.79 7.40 6.83
CA PHE A 3 -16.39 6.00 6.96
C PHE A 3 -14.87 5.96 7.14
N ASN A 4 -14.41 5.31 8.20
CA ASN A 4 -13.00 5.03 8.38
C ASN A 4 -12.67 3.74 7.64
N TYR A 5 -12.03 3.85 6.48
CA TYR A 5 -11.68 2.71 5.62
C TYR A 5 -10.37 2.03 6.04
N ILE A 6 -9.74 2.47 7.13
CA ILE A 6 -8.42 1.99 7.53
C ILE A 6 -8.54 0.62 8.21
N VAL A 7 -7.79 -0.35 7.69
CA VAL A 7 -7.63 -1.66 8.33
C VAL A 7 -6.54 -1.55 9.39
N SER A 8 -6.89 -1.85 10.64
CA SER A 8 -5.94 -1.82 11.76
C SER A 8 -4.87 -2.91 11.60
N PRO A 9 -3.59 -2.65 11.96
CA PRO A 9 -2.54 -3.65 11.89
C PRO A 9 -2.79 -4.86 12.78
N LYS A 10 -3.50 -4.65 13.90
CA LYS A 10 -3.89 -5.74 14.81
C LYS A 10 -4.91 -6.67 14.16
N VAL A 11 -5.88 -6.10 13.44
CA VAL A 11 -6.92 -6.87 12.74
C VAL A 11 -6.29 -7.67 11.60
N PHE A 12 -5.44 -7.05 10.78
CA PHE A 12 -4.74 -7.74 9.70
C PHE A 12 -3.87 -8.88 10.23
N LYS A 13 -3.08 -8.63 11.28
CA LYS A 13 -2.23 -9.65 11.89
C LYS A 13 -3.05 -10.81 12.47
N ALA A 14 -4.13 -10.51 13.20
CA ALA A 14 -4.98 -11.54 13.79
C ALA A 14 -5.60 -12.44 12.73
N LEU A 15 -6.03 -11.87 11.59
CA LEU A 15 -6.54 -12.68 10.48
C LEU A 15 -5.43 -13.46 9.77
N GLN A 16 -4.26 -12.85 9.53
CA GLN A 16 -3.11 -13.51 8.90
C GLN A 16 -2.63 -14.72 9.70
N THR A 17 -2.64 -14.64 11.04
CA THR A 17 -2.23 -15.75 11.91
C THR A 17 -3.40 -16.65 12.33
N VAL A 18 -4.61 -16.36 11.85
CA VAL A 18 -5.86 -17.06 12.26
C VAL A 18 -6.01 -17.09 13.79
N ASP A 19 -5.68 -15.98 14.46
CA ASP A 19 -5.83 -15.83 15.91
C ASP A 19 -7.27 -15.46 16.28
N ILE A 20 -8.09 -16.50 16.46
CA ILE A 20 -9.51 -16.39 16.78
C ILE A 20 -9.74 -15.70 18.13
N SER A 21 -8.81 -15.88 19.07
CA SER A 21 -8.90 -15.28 20.41
C SER A 21 -8.79 -13.76 20.34
N GLU A 22 -7.87 -13.24 19.53
CA GLU A 22 -7.71 -11.81 19.31
C GLU A 22 -8.85 -11.25 18.45
N LEU A 23 -9.29 -11.97 17.42
CA LEU A 23 -10.42 -11.58 16.57
C LEU A 23 -11.71 -11.33 17.37
N SER A 24 -11.96 -12.13 18.41
CA SER A 24 -13.15 -12.01 19.26
C SER A 24 -13.21 -10.73 20.10
N LYS A 25 -12.09 -10.01 20.25
CA LYS A 25 -11.99 -8.79 21.06
C LYS A 25 -12.31 -7.52 20.28
N PHE A 26 -12.31 -7.58 18.96
CA PHE A 26 -12.52 -6.41 18.11
C PHE A 26 -14.00 -6.02 18.01
N THR A 27 -14.23 -4.73 17.82
CA THR A 27 -15.58 -4.20 17.61
C THR A 27 -16.11 -4.51 16.22
N THR A 28 -17.44 -4.46 16.04
CA THR A 28 -18.08 -4.65 14.73
C THR A 28 -17.57 -3.69 13.66
N LYS A 29 -17.14 -2.48 14.05
CA LYS A 29 -16.53 -1.50 13.14
C LYS A 29 -15.14 -1.91 12.68
N GLU A 30 -14.32 -2.47 13.57
CA GLU A 30 -12.96 -2.93 13.25
C GLU A 30 -12.95 -4.19 12.39
N ILE A 31 -13.97 -5.05 12.55
CA ILE A 31 -14.13 -6.29 11.80
C ILE A 31 -14.76 -6.06 10.42
N ARG A 32 -15.48 -4.94 10.23
CA ARG A 32 -16.21 -4.64 8.98
C ARG A 32 -15.38 -4.84 7.71
N PRO A 33 -14.08 -4.44 7.63
CA PRO A 33 -13.27 -4.64 6.44
C PRO A 33 -12.99 -6.10 6.09
N ILE A 34 -12.92 -6.99 7.09
CA ILE A 34 -12.56 -8.41 6.92
C ILE A 34 -13.78 -9.35 6.97
N LEU A 35 -14.99 -8.77 7.01
CA LEU A 35 -16.23 -9.51 7.16
C LEU A 35 -16.46 -10.54 6.04
N PRO A 36 -16.19 -10.25 4.75
CA PRO A 36 -16.30 -11.25 3.68
C PRO A 36 -15.50 -12.53 3.97
N CYS A 37 -14.25 -12.39 4.40
CA CYS A 37 -13.38 -13.52 4.74
C CYS A 37 -13.94 -14.34 5.91
N LEU A 38 -14.35 -13.67 7.00
CA LEU A 38 -14.91 -14.36 8.18
C LEU A 38 -16.21 -15.13 7.86
N VAL A 39 -17.10 -14.54 7.07
CA VAL A 39 -18.34 -15.22 6.65
C VAL A 39 -18.01 -16.44 5.79
N ARG A 40 -17.09 -16.33 4.82
CA ARG A 40 -16.62 -17.47 4.02
C ARG A 40 -16.02 -18.57 4.89
N MET A 41 -15.12 -18.23 5.81
CA MET A 41 -14.52 -19.19 6.76
C MET A 41 -15.58 -19.90 7.60
N SER A 42 -16.69 -19.23 7.91
CA SER A 42 -17.78 -19.80 8.71
C SER A 42 -18.72 -20.70 7.91
N LEU A 43 -18.88 -20.48 6.60
CA LEU A 43 -19.84 -21.19 5.75
C LEU A 43 -19.21 -22.33 4.94
N ILE A 44 -17.97 -22.17 4.50
CA ILE A 44 -17.25 -23.20 3.73
C ILE A 44 -16.91 -24.37 4.66
N SER A 45 -17.04 -25.61 4.16
CA SER A 45 -16.63 -26.80 4.89
C SER A 45 -15.14 -26.72 5.24
N PRO A 46 -14.76 -26.83 6.51
CA PRO A 46 -13.36 -26.68 6.89
C PRO A 46 -12.54 -27.81 6.29
N LEU A 47 -11.35 -27.48 5.79
CA LEU A 47 -10.37 -28.46 5.32
C LEU A 47 -9.81 -29.29 6.48
N ASP A 48 -9.87 -28.73 7.70
CA ASP A 48 -9.44 -29.35 8.94
C ASP A 48 -10.65 -29.77 9.79
N SER A 49 -10.65 -31.02 10.26
CA SER A 49 -11.71 -31.60 11.11
C SER A 49 -11.30 -31.69 12.59
N THR A 50 -10.19 -31.04 12.97
CA THR A 50 -9.76 -30.96 14.36
C THR A 50 -10.79 -30.27 15.27
N LYS A 51 -10.75 -30.62 16.56
CA LYS A 51 -11.61 -30.00 17.58
C LYS A 51 -11.36 -28.50 17.71
N GLU A 52 -10.10 -28.08 17.60
CA GLU A 52 -9.69 -26.67 17.66
C GLU A 52 -10.31 -25.87 16.50
N CYS A 53 -10.32 -26.41 15.29
CA CYS A 53 -10.99 -25.78 14.13
C CYS A 53 -12.51 -25.65 14.36
N ALA A 54 -13.16 -26.70 14.87
CA ALA A 54 -14.59 -26.70 15.16
C ALA A 54 -14.98 -25.69 16.25
N GLU A 55 -14.17 -25.57 17.31
CA GLU A 55 -14.36 -24.56 18.37
C GLU A 55 -14.12 -23.15 17.84
N GLY A 56 -13.06 -22.95 17.06
CA GLY A 56 -12.77 -21.70 16.39
C GLY A 56 -13.92 -21.20 15.51
N ARG A 57 -14.52 -22.10 14.72
CA ARG A 57 -15.70 -21.78 13.90
C ARG A 57 -16.89 -21.33 14.72
N LYS A 58 -17.13 -21.91 15.90
CA LYS A 58 -18.22 -21.47 16.80
C LYS A 58 -17.99 -20.06 17.31
N VAL A 59 -16.75 -19.71 17.65
CA VAL A 59 -16.40 -18.34 18.08
C VAL A 59 -16.62 -17.36 16.94
N ILE A 60 -16.20 -17.69 15.71
CA ILE A 60 -16.45 -16.84 14.54
C ILE A 60 -17.96 -16.68 14.29
N LEU A 61 -18.76 -17.75 14.33
CA LEU A 61 -20.22 -17.64 14.17
C LEU A 61 -20.86 -16.77 15.25
N THR A 62 -20.36 -16.84 16.49
CA THR A 62 -20.82 -15.99 17.59
C THR A 62 -20.47 -14.53 17.32
N LEU A 63 -19.28 -14.25 16.79
CA LEU A 63 -18.82 -12.92 16.40
C LEU A 63 -19.67 -12.31 15.26
N LEU A 64 -20.08 -13.14 14.30
CA LEU A 64 -20.91 -12.74 13.17
C LEU A 64 -22.38 -12.55 13.55
N SER A 65 -22.81 -13.10 14.69
CA SER A 65 -24.18 -13.02 15.16
C SER A 65 -24.59 -11.57 15.44
N GLY A 66 -25.73 -11.14 14.89
CA GLY A 66 -26.26 -9.79 15.07
C GLY A 66 -25.63 -8.71 14.19
N ILE A 67 -24.71 -9.06 13.28
CA ILE A 67 -24.18 -8.13 12.27
C ILE A 67 -25.08 -8.17 11.03
N GLU A 68 -25.80 -7.08 10.74
CA GLU A 68 -26.73 -6.98 9.61
C GLU A 68 -26.07 -7.28 8.26
N TRP A 69 -24.86 -6.77 8.03
CA TRP A 69 -24.09 -6.94 6.80
C TRP A 69 -23.75 -8.40 6.46
N VAL A 70 -23.76 -9.29 7.45
CA VAL A 70 -23.53 -10.72 7.22
C VAL A 70 -24.59 -11.27 6.29
N ASN A 71 -25.87 -10.89 6.46
CA ASN A 71 -26.95 -11.38 5.60
C ASN A 71 -26.74 -10.98 4.13
N THR A 72 -26.26 -9.76 3.88
CA THR A 72 -25.92 -9.28 2.53
C THR A 72 -24.79 -10.10 1.92
N ILE A 73 -23.74 -10.40 2.70
CA ILE A 73 -22.61 -11.22 2.26
C ILE A 73 -23.04 -12.67 1.99
N VAL A 74 -23.91 -13.25 2.84
CA VAL A 74 -24.47 -14.59 2.61
C VAL A 74 -25.31 -14.63 1.34
N ALA A 75 -26.08 -13.58 1.06
CA ALA A 75 -26.83 -13.45 -0.18
C ALA A 75 -25.90 -13.40 -1.40
N LEU A 76 -24.77 -12.69 -1.32
CA LEU A 76 -23.75 -12.67 -2.37
C LEU A 76 -23.10 -14.05 -2.59
N LEU A 77 -22.82 -14.80 -1.52
CA LEU A 77 -22.27 -16.16 -1.62
C LEU A 77 -23.26 -17.20 -2.17
N SER A 78 -24.55 -16.87 -2.18
CA SER A 78 -25.62 -17.76 -2.67
C SER A 78 -25.91 -17.60 -4.17
N ILE A 79 -25.16 -16.73 -4.87
CA ILE A 79 -25.31 -16.48 -6.30
C ILE A 79 -24.80 -17.68 -7.11
N ASP A 80 -25.43 -17.94 -8.27
CA ASP A 80 -24.90 -18.89 -9.26
C ASP A 80 -23.65 -18.32 -9.95
N PHE A 81 -22.48 -18.63 -9.40
CA PHE A 81 -21.19 -18.20 -9.93
C PHE A 81 -20.85 -18.86 -11.26
N HIS A 82 -21.41 -20.03 -11.58
CA HIS A 82 -21.17 -20.69 -12.86
C HIS A 82 -21.85 -19.93 -14.00
N GLY A 83 -23.13 -19.58 -13.83
CA GLY A 83 -23.85 -18.73 -14.78
C GLY A 83 -23.19 -17.37 -14.94
N LEU A 84 -22.78 -16.76 -13.82
CA LEU A 84 -22.07 -15.48 -13.82
C LEU A 84 -20.73 -15.54 -14.56
N GLU A 85 -19.93 -16.60 -14.38
CA GLU A 85 -18.65 -16.79 -15.07
C GLU A 85 -18.82 -16.77 -16.60
N LEU A 86 -19.88 -17.42 -17.10
CA LEU A 86 -20.22 -17.41 -18.53
C LEU A 86 -20.58 -16.01 -19.02
N ASP A 87 -21.35 -15.26 -18.24
CA ASP A 87 -21.74 -13.88 -18.58
C ASP A 87 -20.53 -12.94 -18.59
N VAL A 88 -19.62 -13.07 -17.63
CA VAL A 88 -18.37 -12.28 -17.59
C VAL A 88 -17.47 -12.60 -18.80
N LYS A 89 -17.34 -13.88 -19.18
CA LYS A 89 -16.58 -14.26 -20.40
C LYS A 89 -17.19 -13.64 -21.65
N LYS A 90 -18.52 -13.65 -21.78
CA LYS A 90 -19.20 -13.00 -22.92
C LYS A 90 -18.94 -11.50 -22.93
N GLU A 91 -19.02 -10.84 -21.79
CA GLU A 91 -18.73 -9.40 -21.68
C GLU A 91 -17.28 -9.09 -22.09
N GLN A 92 -16.30 -9.85 -21.60
CA GLN A 92 -14.89 -9.68 -21.98
C GLN A 92 -14.69 -9.85 -23.50
N MET A 93 -15.34 -10.85 -24.12
CA MET A 93 -15.30 -11.04 -25.58
C MET A 93 -15.98 -9.92 -26.36
N LEU A 94 -17.10 -9.39 -25.87
CA LEU A 94 -17.82 -8.28 -26.48
C LEU A 94 -16.96 -7.02 -26.51
N ARG A 95 -16.25 -6.73 -25.41
CA ARG A 95 -15.39 -5.54 -25.31
C ARG A 95 -14.17 -5.60 -26.23
N GLN A 96 -13.68 -6.80 -26.57
CA GLN A 96 -12.62 -6.95 -27.57
C GLN A 96 -13.07 -6.60 -29.00
N LYS A 97 -14.39 -6.60 -29.28
CA LYS A 97 -14.93 -6.23 -30.60
C LYS A 97 -15.12 -4.71 -30.67
N GLN A 98 -14.47 -4.04 -31.62
CA GLN A 98 -14.65 -2.60 -31.84
C GLN A 98 -16.12 -2.28 -32.14
N GLY A 99 -16.69 -1.29 -31.43
CA GLY A 99 -18.04 -0.78 -31.67
C GLY A 99 -19.14 -1.23 -30.70
N SER A 100 -18.83 -2.05 -29.67
CA SER A 100 -19.81 -2.45 -28.66
C SER A 100 -20.24 -1.27 -27.78
N THR A 101 -21.55 -1.04 -27.69
CA THR A 101 -22.15 0.02 -26.86
C THR A 101 -22.54 -0.51 -25.49
N ALA A 102 -22.86 0.37 -24.52
CA ALA A 102 -23.29 -0.03 -23.18
C ALA A 102 -24.60 -0.85 -23.20
N SER A 103 -25.46 -0.65 -24.21
CA SER A 103 -26.69 -1.42 -24.40
C SER A 103 -26.48 -2.87 -24.83
N ASP A 104 -25.29 -3.23 -25.32
CA ASP A 104 -24.96 -4.58 -25.75
C ASP A 104 -24.39 -5.45 -24.61
N SER A 105 -24.31 -4.93 -23.39
CA SER A 105 -23.66 -5.62 -22.28
C SER A 105 -24.42 -6.88 -21.86
N ALA A 106 -23.65 -7.95 -21.66
CA ALA A 106 -24.14 -9.23 -21.16
C ALA A 106 -24.38 -9.21 -19.64
N LEU A 107 -23.76 -8.26 -18.92
CA LEU A 107 -23.88 -8.15 -17.47
C LEU A 107 -24.99 -7.21 -17.01
N VAL A 108 -25.20 -6.10 -17.73
CA VAL A 108 -26.11 -5.04 -17.29
C VAL A 108 -26.80 -4.39 -18.48
N GLN A 109 -28.08 -4.08 -18.34
CA GLN A 109 -28.79 -3.14 -19.23
C GLN A 109 -29.08 -1.91 -18.38
N VAL A 110 -28.44 -0.77 -18.68
CA VAL A 110 -28.50 0.45 -17.85
C VAL A 110 -29.26 1.57 -18.58
N PRO A 111 -30.60 1.59 -18.54
CA PRO A 111 -31.37 2.72 -19.04
C PRO A 111 -31.24 3.97 -18.16
N ASP A 112 -31.12 3.82 -16.83
CA ASP A 112 -31.06 4.93 -15.86
C ASP A 112 -29.81 4.81 -14.98
N GLY A 113 -28.70 5.49 -15.31
CA GLY A 113 -27.50 5.74 -14.48
C GLY A 113 -27.06 4.70 -13.42
N LEU A 114 -25.82 4.21 -13.49
CA LEU A 114 -25.30 3.11 -12.67
C LEU A 114 -25.54 3.22 -11.15
N SER A 115 -25.39 4.41 -10.56
CA SER A 115 -25.57 4.60 -9.11
C SER A 115 -27.01 4.36 -8.65
N LEU A 116 -28.00 4.79 -9.44
CA LEU A 116 -29.41 4.68 -9.11
C LEU A 116 -29.89 3.22 -9.21
N GLU A 117 -29.38 2.48 -10.19
CA GLU A 117 -29.60 1.03 -10.28
C GLU A 117 -28.93 0.28 -9.12
N PHE A 118 -27.73 0.70 -8.70
CA PHE A 118 -27.05 0.08 -7.58
C PHE A 118 -27.87 0.15 -6.28
N GLU A 119 -28.51 1.29 -6.00
CA GLU A 119 -29.36 1.48 -4.83
C GLU A 119 -30.61 0.58 -4.84
N ARG A 120 -31.25 0.43 -6.00
CA ARG A 120 -32.59 -0.17 -6.12
C ARG A 120 -32.61 -1.68 -6.31
N THR A 121 -31.45 -2.29 -6.50
CA THR A 121 -31.36 -3.69 -6.96
C THR A 121 -30.85 -4.65 -5.89
N ASP A 122 -31.01 -5.95 -6.13
CA ASP A 122 -30.62 -7.03 -5.23
C ASP A 122 -29.12 -7.33 -5.29
N SER A 123 -28.61 -8.13 -4.34
CA SER A 123 -27.19 -8.50 -4.24
C SER A 123 -26.61 -9.06 -5.55
N THR A 124 -27.41 -9.83 -6.31
CA THR A 124 -26.99 -10.42 -7.60
C THR A 124 -26.72 -9.36 -8.65
N ARG A 125 -27.64 -8.39 -8.78
CA ARG A 125 -27.51 -7.30 -9.75
C ARG A 125 -26.40 -6.32 -9.36
N ARG A 126 -26.25 -6.03 -8.07
CA ARG A 126 -25.12 -5.23 -7.54
C ARG A 126 -23.77 -5.85 -7.88
N LEU A 127 -23.64 -7.17 -7.72
CA LEU A 127 -22.43 -7.89 -8.12
C LEU A 127 -22.13 -7.69 -9.61
N ARG A 128 -23.13 -7.86 -10.48
CA ARG A 128 -22.98 -7.66 -11.94
C ARG A 128 -22.60 -6.21 -12.30
N LEU A 129 -23.19 -5.21 -11.62
CA LEU A 129 -22.87 -3.80 -11.82
C LEU A 129 -21.40 -3.47 -11.49
N VAL A 130 -20.92 -3.95 -10.35
CA VAL A 130 -19.52 -3.74 -9.92
C VAL A 130 -18.56 -4.43 -10.89
N LEU A 131 -18.84 -5.68 -11.28
CA LEU A 131 -18.01 -6.40 -12.26
C LEU A 131 -18.00 -5.70 -13.62
N TYR A 132 -19.15 -5.23 -14.09
CA TYR A 132 -19.25 -4.46 -15.32
C TYR A 132 -18.34 -3.23 -15.30
N GLU A 133 -18.41 -2.43 -14.23
CA GLU A 133 -17.61 -1.21 -14.13
C GLU A 133 -16.11 -1.50 -14.02
N ILE A 134 -15.71 -2.54 -13.28
CA ILE A 134 -14.32 -3.02 -13.21
C ILE A 134 -13.80 -3.42 -14.60
N LEU A 135 -14.56 -4.22 -15.35
CA LEU A 135 -14.18 -4.65 -16.70
C LEU A 135 -14.08 -3.45 -17.66
N MET A 136 -14.95 -2.46 -17.51
CA MET A 136 -14.88 -1.22 -18.29
C MET A 136 -13.60 -0.43 -17.99
N ILE A 137 -13.21 -0.31 -16.72
CA ILE A 137 -11.95 0.34 -16.33
C ILE A 137 -10.74 -0.46 -16.86
N GLN A 138 -10.80 -1.80 -16.78
CA GLN A 138 -9.75 -2.68 -17.31
C GLN A 138 -9.56 -2.53 -18.81
N PHE A 139 -10.64 -2.47 -19.57
CA PHE A 139 -10.57 -2.30 -21.02
C PHE A 139 -9.95 -0.95 -21.40
N GLN A 140 -10.36 0.13 -20.74
CA GLN A 140 -9.84 1.47 -20.99
C GLN A 140 -8.40 1.68 -20.53
N ARG A 141 -7.89 0.84 -19.61
CA ARG A 141 -6.45 0.81 -19.29
C ARG A 141 -5.59 0.60 -20.55
N SER A 142 -6.11 -0.14 -21.54
CA SER A 142 -5.40 -0.40 -22.80
C SER A 142 -5.46 0.75 -23.82
N SER A 143 -6.39 1.71 -23.67
CA SER A 143 -6.61 2.80 -24.64
C SER A 143 -5.83 4.08 -24.35
N GLY A 144 -5.12 4.18 -23.22
CA GLY A 144 -4.21 5.30 -22.93
C GLY A 144 -4.88 6.59 -22.43
N GLU A 145 -6.12 6.51 -21.94
CA GLU A 145 -6.86 7.64 -21.35
C GLU A 145 -6.31 8.08 -19.97
N SER A 146 -6.86 9.18 -19.43
CA SER A 146 -6.47 9.78 -18.14
C SER A 146 -6.37 8.75 -17.01
N PHE A 147 -5.37 8.90 -16.14
CA PHE A 147 -5.06 7.89 -15.12
C PHE A 147 -6.22 7.70 -14.11
N LEU A 148 -6.80 8.80 -13.61
CA LEU A 148 -8.00 8.77 -12.78
C LEU A 148 -9.26 8.80 -13.65
N ARG A 149 -10.23 7.95 -13.30
CA ARG A 149 -11.52 7.88 -13.97
C ARG A 149 -12.64 8.32 -13.03
N GLN A 150 -13.59 9.08 -13.58
CA GLN A 150 -14.88 9.29 -12.93
C GLN A 150 -15.69 7.98 -13.03
N SER A 151 -16.24 7.59 -11.90
CA SER A 151 -16.99 6.35 -11.75
C SER A 151 -18.26 6.63 -10.96
N ASP A 152 -19.39 6.29 -11.56
CA ASP A 152 -20.70 6.55 -10.97
C ASP A 152 -20.88 5.79 -9.65
N ILE A 153 -20.30 4.59 -9.50
CA ILE A 153 -20.42 3.79 -8.28
C ILE A 153 -19.20 4.01 -7.36
N PHE A 154 -17.97 4.00 -7.90
CA PHE A 154 -16.74 4.07 -7.08
C PHE A 154 -16.40 5.48 -6.57
N ASP A 155 -17.01 6.56 -7.09
CA ASP A 155 -16.82 7.90 -6.54
C ASP A 155 -17.68 8.15 -5.27
N ASN A 156 -18.67 7.29 -5.04
CA ASN A 156 -19.60 7.38 -3.94
C ASN A 156 -19.11 6.60 -2.71
N SER A 157 -18.51 7.34 -1.77
CA SER A 157 -17.96 6.81 -0.50
C SER A 157 -18.91 5.88 0.29
N VAL A 158 -20.23 6.09 0.19
CA VAL A 158 -21.25 5.30 0.89
C VAL A 158 -21.30 3.85 0.39
N TYR A 159 -21.03 3.61 -0.89
CA TYR A 159 -21.09 2.27 -1.51
C TYR A 159 -19.80 1.47 -1.34
N ILE A 160 -18.68 2.12 -0.98
CA ILE A 160 -17.37 1.48 -0.87
C ILE A 160 -17.37 0.21 -0.01
N PRO A 161 -17.98 0.16 1.19
CA PRO A 161 -17.99 -1.07 1.98
C PRO A 161 -18.67 -2.25 1.27
N GLU A 162 -19.79 -2.00 0.57
CA GLU A 162 -20.52 -3.03 -0.17
C GLU A 162 -19.78 -3.44 -1.45
N ILE A 163 -19.17 -2.48 -2.15
CA ILE A 163 -18.29 -2.74 -3.30
C ILE A 163 -17.12 -3.63 -2.87
N CYS A 164 -16.50 -3.37 -1.72
CA CYS A 164 -15.44 -4.21 -1.19
C CYS A 164 -15.93 -5.64 -0.91
N ASP A 165 -17.13 -5.81 -0.34
CA ASP A 165 -17.70 -7.15 -0.11
C ASP A 165 -17.87 -7.90 -1.44
N VAL A 166 -18.42 -7.23 -2.46
CA VAL A 166 -18.59 -7.77 -3.80
C VAL A 166 -17.25 -8.16 -4.44
N ILE A 167 -16.24 -7.27 -4.40
CA ILE A 167 -14.92 -7.53 -4.99
C ILE A 167 -14.26 -8.73 -4.33
N ASN A 168 -14.30 -8.81 -3.00
CA ASN A 168 -13.70 -9.91 -2.25
C ASN A 168 -14.36 -11.26 -2.55
N ILE A 169 -15.68 -11.28 -2.69
CA ILE A 169 -16.40 -12.49 -3.07
C ILE A 169 -16.11 -12.87 -4.52
N ALA A 170 -16.15 -11.90 -5.45
CA ALA A 170 -15.88 -12.15 -6.85
C ALA A 170 -14.45 -12.68 -7.10
N LEU A 171 -13.43 -12.13 -6.43
CA LEU A 171 -12.05 -12.61 -6.55
C LEU A 171 -11.89 -14.06 -6.09
N ALA A 172 -12.62 -14.44 -5.05
CA ALA A 172 -12.49 -15.76 -4.46
C ALA A 172 -13.39 -16.82 -5.12
N GLU A 173 -14.51 -16.43 -5.74
CA GLU A 173 -15.40 -17.34 -6.49
C GLU A 173 -15.12 -17.38 -8.01
N LEU A 174 -14.43 -16.38 -8.58
CA LEU A 174 -14.05 -16.31 -10.00
C LEU A 174 -12.52 -16.25 -10.22
N PRO A 175 -11.70 -17.13 -9.61
CA PRO A 175 -10.24 -17.06 -9.71
C PRO A 175 -9.69 -17.33 -11.12
N ALA A 176 -10.48 -17.99 -11.99
CA ALA A 176 -10.10 -18.23 -13.38
C ALA A 176 -10.23 -16.98 -14.28
N LEU A 177 -10.97 -15.96 -13.83
CA LEU A 177 -11.25 -14.75 -14.59
C LEU A 177 -10.61 -13.50 -14.01
N LEU A 178 -10.48 -13.44 -12.68
CA LEU A 178 -10.02 -12.27 -11.97
C LEU A 178 -8.72 -12.59 -11.24
N SER A 179 -7.66 -11.84 -11.54
CA SER A 179 -6.41 -11.88 -10.79
C SER A 179 -6.38 -10.74 -9.77
N VAL A 180 -5.82 -11.01 -8.58
CA VAL A 180 -5.67 -9.98 -7.54
C VAL A 180 -4.72 -8.88 -8.02
N GLN A 181 -3.71 -9.23 -8.83
CA GLN A 181 -2.76 -8.30 -9.42
C GLN A 181 -3.43 -7.32 -10.41
N ASP A 182 -4.21 -7.82 -11.37
CA ASP A 182 -4.91 -6.97 -12.33
C ASP A 182 -6.00 -6.15 -11.66
N MET A 183 -6.68 -6.72 -10.66
CA MET A 183 -7.65 -5.98 -9.86
C MET A 183 -6.98 -4.80 -9.14
N ALA A 184 -5.82 -5.01 -8.50
CA ALA A 184 -5.07 -3.94 -7.85
C ALA A 184 -4.71 -2.81 -8.83
N GLU A 185 -4.17 -3.14 -10.01
CA GLU A 185 -3.82 -2.15 -11.04
C GLU A 185 -5.05 -1.40 -11.59
N THR A 186 -6.19 -2.09 -11.69
CA THR A 186 -7.46 -1.49 -12.12
C THR A 186 -7.95 -0.48 -11.08
N LEU A 187 -7.92 -0.87 -9.80
CA LEU A 187 -8.42 -0.06 -8.70
C LEU A 187 -7.58 1.20 -8.45
N LEU A 188 -6.29 1.23 -8.84
CA LEU A 188 -5.50 2.48 -8.76
C LEU A 188 -6.12 3.66 -9.54
N ARG A 189 -7.01 3.38 -10.50
CA ARG A 189 -7.65 4.39 -11.36
C ARG A 189 -8.92 4.98 -10.76
N VAL A 190 -9.43 4.43 -9.67
CA VAL A 190 -10.62 4.95 -8.98
C VAL A 190 -10.23 5.75 -7.75
N LYS A 191 -11.07 6.72 -7.38
CA LYS A 191 -10.82 7.67 -6.29
C LYS A 191 -10.52 7.01 -4.95
N HIS A 192 -11.24 5.96 -4.61
CA HIS A 192 -11.11 5.19 -3.36
C HIS A 192 -10.30 3.89 -3.54
N GLY A 193 -9.50 3.82 -4.60
CA GLY A 193 -8.70 2.66 -4.96
C GLY A 193 -7.77 2.15 -3.86
N PRO A 194 -6.94 3.01 -3.25
CA PRO A 194 -6.03 2.61 -2.18
C PRO A 194 -6.75 1.92 -1.01
N GLU A 195 -7.90 2.45 -0.60
CA GLU A 195 -8.74 1.90 0.46
C GLU A 195 -9.29 0.51 0.10
N ILE A 196 -9.85 0.39 -1.12
CA ILE A 196 -10.42 -0.87 -1.62
C ILE A 196 -9.32 -1.94 -1.71
N ILE A 197 -8.13 -1.59 -2.19
CA ILE A 197 -6.99 -2.51 -2.29
C ILE A 197 -6.57 -2.99 -0.89
N CYS A 198 -6.57 -2.12 0.13
CA CYS A 198 -6.31 -2.56 1.51
C CYS A 198 -7.36 -3.55 2.01
N TRP A 199 -8.65 -3.34 1.73
CA TRP A 199 -9.70 -4.29 2.10
C TRP A 199 -9.56 -5.62 1.35
N MET A 200 -9.21 -5.55 0.07
CA MET A 200 -8.95 -6.72 -0.76
C MET A 200 -7.84 -7.59 -0.16
N VAL A 201 -6.68 -6.98 0.11
CA VAL A 201 -5.54 -7.69 0.71
C VAL A 201 -5.85 -8.12 2.14
N ALA A 202 -6.64 -7.34 2.90
CA ALA A 202 -7.06 -7.73 4.24
C ALA A 202 -7.93 -8.99 4.25
N ASN A 203 -8.75 -9.25 3.24
CA ASN A 203 -9.56 -10.47 3.17
C ASN A 203 -8.79 -11.69 2.62
N ALA A 204 -7.64 -11.47 1.98
CA ALA A 204 -6.75 -12.52 1.51
C ALA A 204 -5.28 -12.20 1.88
N PRO A 205 -4.88 -12.33 3.17
CA PRO A 205 -3.58 -11.88 3.65
C PRO A 205 -2.37 -12.49 2.91
N ASP A 206 -2.52 -13.70 2.38
CA ASP A 206 -1.47 -14.40 1.63
C ASP A 206 -1.08 -13.68 0.32
N THR A 207 -2.01 -12.89 -0.23
CA THR A 207 -1.79 -12.13 -1.48
C THR A 207 -0.96 -10.86 -1.27
N PHE A 208 -0.62 -10.50 -0.02
CA PHE A 208 0.10 -9.26 0.30
C PHE A 208 1.36 -9.08 -0.56
N ASN A 209 2.24 -10.09 -0.53
CA ASN A 209 3.53 -10.02 -1.25
C ASN A 209 3.34 -9.96 -2.76
N GLU A 210 2.35 -10.69 -3.27
CA GLU A 210 2.00 -10.73 -4.68
C GLU A 210 1.54 -9.35 -5.16
N VAL A 211 0.60 -8.72 -4.44
CA VAL A 211 0.08 -7.39 -4.75
C VAL A 211 1.17 -6.33 -4.62
N THR A 212 1.93 -6.30 -3.53
CA THR A 212 2.99 -5.30 -3.36
C THR A 212 4.08 -5.43 -4.43
N THR A 213 4.44 -6.66 -4.80
CA THR A 213 5.43 -6.91 -5.85
C THR A 213 4.90 -6.47 -7.21
N SER A 214 3.66 -6.80 -7.56
CA SER A 214 3.05 -6.39 -8.82
C SER A 214 2.99 -4.87 -8.95
N LEU A 215 2.52 -4.17 -7.91
CA LEU A 215 2.47 -2.70 -7.89
C LEU A 215 3.86 -2.09 -8.11
N ILE A 216 4.89 -2.56 -7.39
CA ILE A 216 6.27 -2.07 -7.59
C ILE A 216 6.75 -2.37 -9.02
N THR A 217 6.48 -3.56 -9.53
CA THR A 217 6.90 -4.02 -10.87
C THR A 217 6.24 -3.23 -11.99
N ASN A 218 5.05 -2.69 -11.77
CA ASN A 218 4.32 -1.89 -12.77
C ASN A 218 4.52 -0.38 -12.59
N ALA A 219 5.37 0.04 -11.66
CA ALA A 219 5.76 1.45 -11.53
C ALA A 219 6.60 1.90 -12.71
N ASP A 220 5.96 2.41 -13.76
CA ASP A 220 6.61 2.97 -14.95
C ASP A 220 6.82 4.49 -14.80
N THR A 221 7.84 5.00 -15.49
CA THR A 221 8.14 6.43 -15.65
C THR A 221 6.94 7.24 -16.15
N ARG A 222 6.07 6.64 -16.99
CA ARG A 222 4.84 7.28 -17.49
C ARG A 222 3.82 7.58 -16.39
N ASP A 223 3.87 6.86 -15.27
CA ASP A 223 2.99 7.11 -14.12
C ASP A 223 3.42 8.34 -13.30
N GLU A 224 4.64 8.85 -13.51
CA GLU A 224 5.12 10.06 -12.83
C GLU A 224 4.37 11.31 -13.32
N ASP A 225 4.06 11.38 -14.61
CA ASP A 225 3.44 12.57 -15.22
C ASP A 225 1.91 12.65 -14.98
N ASN A 226 1.25 11.49 -14.82
CA ASN A 226 -0.22 11.42 -14.70
C ASN A 226 -0.73 11.26 -13.25
N GLY A 227 0.14 11.42 -12.24
CA GLY A 227 -0.22 11.25 -10.83
C GLY A 227 -0.38 9.81 -10.35
N GLY A 228 -0.29 8.82 -11.25
CA GLY A 228 -0.41 7.40 -10.91
C GLY A 228 0.67 6.89 -9.96
N SER A 229 1.88 7.42 -10.09
CA SER A 229 3.00 7.14 -9.18
C SER A 229 2.68 7.52 -7.73
N ARG A 230 1.94 8.61 -7.51
CA ARG A 230 1.52 9.08 -6.18
C ARG A 230 0.49 8.14 -5.58
N ILE A 231 -0.56 7.78 -6.32
CA ILE A 231 -1.63 6.90 -5.84
C ILE A 231 -1.07 5.51 -5.54
N ARG A 232 -0.19 5.00 -6.39
CA ARG A 232 0.49 3.73 -6.17
C ARG A 232 1.37 3.76 -4.92
N ALA A 233 2.16 4.83 -4.74
CA ALA A 233 2.98 4.99 -3.53
C ALA A 233 2.12 5.11 -2.27
N GLN A 234 0.99 5.82 -2.33
CA GLN A 234 0.01 5.90 -1.25
C GLN A 234 -0.56 4.51 -0.91
N THR A 235 -0.98 3.76 -1.92
CA THR A 235 -1.51 2.40 -1.76
C THR A 235 -0.50 1.48 -1.08
N LEU A 236 0.73 1.45 -1.58
CA LEU A 236 1.81 0.66 -0.98
C LEU A 236 2.12 1.10 0.46
N ASN A 237 2.05 2.41 0.74
CA ASN A 237 2.23 2.91 2.10
C ASN A 237 1.10 2.43 3.03
N MET A 238 -0.16 2.52 2.60
CA MET A 238 -1.31 2.02 3.36
C MET A 238 -1.22 0.51 3.62
N LEU A 239 -0.78 -0.27 2.63
CA LEU A 239 -0.50 -1.71 2.80
C LEU A 239 0.61 -1.95 3.84
N CYS A 240 1.70 -1.18 3.80
CA CYS A 240 2.78 -1.29 4.79
C CYS A 240 2.38 -0.82 6.19
N GLN A 241 1.44 0.13 6.28
CA GLN A 241 0.85 0.54 7.55
C GLN A 241 -0.05 -0.56 8.11
N MET A 242 -0.85 -1.22 7.26
CA MET A 242 -1.68 -2.37 7.62
C MET A 242 -0.84 -3.60 8.00
N ASN A 243 0.29 -3.85 7.34
CA ASN A 243 1.24 -4.91 7.70
C ASN A 243 2.67 -4.37 7.97
N PRO A 244 2.90 -3.79 9.17
CA PRO A 244 4.20 -3.24 9.55
C PRO A 244 5.37 -4.22 9.46
N SER A 245 5.09 -5.51 9.64
CA SER A 245 6.13 -6.56 9.68
C SER A 245 6.82 -6.75 8.33
N GLN A 246 6.12 -6.45 7.23
CA GLN A 246 6.60 -6.61 5.86
C GLN A 246 7.07 -5.29 5.23
N ALA A 247 6.95 -4.15 5.92
CA ALA A 247 7.32 -2.85 5.36
C ALA A 247 8.80 -2.79 4.90
N LEU A 248 9.72 -3.40 5.65
CA LEU A 248 11.14 -3.47 5.26
C LEU A 248 11.39 -4.42 4.09
N ALA A 249 10.57 -5.47 3.93
CA ALA A 249 10.64 -6.35 2.78
C ALA A 249 10.15 -5.63 1.51
N VAL A 250 9.07 -4.85 1.60
CA VAL A 250 8.60 -3.96 0.52
C VAL A 250 9.67 -2.93 0.17
N ARG A 251 10.31 -2.31 1.18
CA ARG A 251 11.46 -1.41 0.97
C ARG A 251 12.59 -2.10 0.20
N ALA A 252 12.97 -3.31 0.61
CA ALA A 252 14.01 -4.08 -0.08
C ALA A 252 13.63 -4.37 -1.54
N LYS A 253 12.35 -4.68 -1.80
CA LYS A 253 11.84 -4.92 -3.14
C LYS A 253 11.93 -3.68 -4.04
N CYS A 254 11.66 -2.48 -3.52
CA CYS A 254 11.87 -1.23 -4.26
C CYS A 254 13.32 -1.07 -4.72
N VAL A 255 14.29 -1.42 -3.85
CA VAL A 255 15.72 -1.34 -4.16
C VAL A 255 16.13 -2.41 -5.18
N GLU A 256 15.71 -3.65 -4.96
CA GLU A 256 15.97 -4.79 -5.86
C GLU A 256 15.50 -4.47 -7.29
N MET A 257 14.30 -3.89 -7.43
CA MET A 257 13.73 -3.55 -8.73
C MET A 257 14.17 -2.18 -9.25
N CYS A 258 14.91 -1.39 -8.45
CA CYS A 258 15.25 0.00 -8.73
C CYS A 258 14.01 0.83 -9.12
N ARG A 259 12.94 0.72 -8.35
CA ARG A 259 11.65 1.39 -8.58
C ARG A 259 11.13 2.07 -7.33
N MET A 260 10.39 3.16 -7.53
CA MET A 260 9.75 3.93 -6.44
C MET A 260 10.71 4.38 -5.32
N PRO A 261 11.79 5.14 -5.64
CA PRO A 261 12.78 5.57 -4.65
C PRO A 261 12.17 6.44 -3.53
N ALA A 262 11.15 7.25 -3.85
CA ALA A 262 10.42 8.02 -2.85
C ALA A 262 9.73 7.11 -1.82
N LEU A 263 9.10 6.01 -2.24
CA LEU A 263 8.47 5.06 -1.33
C LEU A 263 9.51 4.40 -0.43
N ALA A 264 10.65 3.97 -0.99
CA ALA A 264 11.73 3.36 -0.20
C ALA A 264 12.23 4.29 0.92
N VAL A 265 12.36 5.59 0.62
CA VAL A 265 12.70 6.61 1.62
C VAL A 265 11.58 6.77 2.65
N THR A 266 10.33 6.92 2.22
CA THR A 266 9.17 7.05 3.13
C THR A 266 9.09 5.88 4.12
N LEU A 267 9.21 4.64 3.64
CA LEU A 267 9.17 3.45 4.50
C LEU A 267 10.32 3.41 5.50
N THR A 268 11.49 3.94 5.11
CA THR A 268 12.66 4.04 6.01
C THR A 268 12.41 5.08 7.11
N LEU A 269 11.86 6.24 6.76
CA LEU A 269 11.53 7.30 7.72
C LEU A 269 10.42 6.86 8.69
N GLU A 270 9.37 6.20 8.19
CA GLU A 270 8.32 5.64 9.05
C GLU A 270 8.86 4.57 10.01
N HIS A 271 9.81 3.74 9.57
CA HIS A 271 10.45 2.76 10.42
C HIS A 271 11.27 3.43 11.54
N ALA A 272 12.03 4.49 11.21
CA ALA A 272 12.79 5.28 12.17
C ALA A 272 11.88 5.94 13.22
N GLY A 273 10.76 6.55 12.79
CA GLY A 273 9.81 7.22 13.68
C GLY A 273 9.05 6.28 14.64
N ARG A 274 8.92 4.99 14.31
CA ARG A 274 8.32 3.98 15.20
C ARG A 274 9.26 3.53 16.33
N GLY A 275 10.54 3.90 16.24
CA GLY A 275 11.58 3.62 17.23
C GLY A 275 11.81 4.73 18.26
N GLN A 276 10.75 5.38 18.79
CA GLN A 276 10.86 6.38 19.87
C GLN A 276 11.28 5.79 21.24
N ARG A 277 12.22 4.85 21.24
CA ARG A 277 13.05 4.57 22.41
C ARG A 277 14.47 4.93 22.01
N PHE A 278 15.03 5.91 22.72
CA PHE A 278 16.46 6.25 22.76
C PHE A 278 17.29 5.04 23.28
N ASP A 279 17.15 3.88 22.65
CA ASP A 279 17.88 2.65 22.96
C ASP A 279 19.18 2.55 22.12
N GLY A 280 19.77 3.70 21.78
CA GLY A 280 21.03 3.76 21.02
C GLY A 280 20.98 3.23 19.58
N LYS A 281 19.84 2.70 19.13
CA LYS A 281 19.58 2.33 17.73
C LYS A 281 18.95 3.52 17.01
N SER A 282 19.77 4.51 16.65
CA SER A 282 19.37 5.51 15.65
C SER A 282 18.74 4.78 14.46
N GLY A 283 17.66 5.33 13.91
CA GLY A 283 16.97 4.74 12.76
C GLY A 283 17.96 4.33 11.67
N ASP A 284 17.66 3.25 10.95
CA ASP A 284 18.58 2.70 9.93
C ASP A 284 18.72 3.59 8.68
N VAL A 285 18.19 4.82 8.71
CA VAL A 285 18.21 5.82 7.64
C VAL A 285 19.63 6.07 7.14
N VAL A 286 20.59 6.35 8.05
CA VAL A 286 21.97 6.65 7.66
C VAL A 286 22.62 5.43 6.99
N ALA A 287 22.44 4.23 7.57
CA ALA A 287 22.98 3.00 7.02
C ALA A 287 22.35 2.64 5.67
N PHE A 288 21.03 2.78 5.55
CA PHE A 288 20.27 2.50 4.35
C PHE A 288 20.68 3.42 3.20
N VAL A 289 20.64 4.75 3.39
CA VAL A 289 21.00 5.71 2.34
C VAL A 289 22.48 5.63 1.98
N SER A 290 23.36 5.37 2.96
CA SER A 290 24.77 5.08 2.69
C SER A 290 24.92 3.83 1.84
N GLY A 291 24.17 2.77 2.11
CA GLY A 291 24.16 1.55 1.30
C GLY A 291 23.72 1.81 -0.14
N LEU A 292 22.74 2.69 -0.36
CA LEU A 292 22.27 3.05 -1.70
C LEU A 292 23.30 3.85 -2.50
N LEU A 293 24.07 4.74 -1.86
CA LEU A 293 25.01 5.65 -2.54
C LEU A 293 26.46 5.14 -2.58
N LEU A 294 26.90 4.44 -1.54
CA LEU A 294 28.27 3.96 -1.37
C LEU A 294 28.38 2.44 -1.56
N GLY A 295 27.27 1.72 -1.71
CA GLY A 295 27.27 0.28 -1.98
C GLY A 295 27.88 -0.06 -3.34
N ASN A 296 28.18 -1.34 -3.59
CA ASN A 296 28.89 -1.79 -4.79
C ASN A 296 28.03 -1.86 -6.06
N ASP A 297 26.70 -1.85 -5.93
CA ASP A 297 25.77 -1.92 -7.06
C ASP A 297 25.65 -0.58 -7.81
N GLN A 298 26.16 -0.53 -9.04
CA GLN A 298 26.13 0.68 -9.87
C GLN A 298 24.71 1.07 -10.31
N GLN A 299 23.82 0.10 -10.52
CA GLN A 299 22.44 0.35 -10.94
C GLN A 299 21.68 1.03 -9.80
N VAL A 300 21.77 0.49 -8.58
CA VAL A 300 21.14 1.07 -7.38
C VAL A 300 21.68 2.48 -7.11
N ARG A 301 23.01 2.67 -7.16
CA ARG A 301 23.63 4.00 -6.98
C ARG A 301 23.08 5.01 -7.98
N ASN A 302 23.04 4.65 -9.26
CA ASN A 302 22.58 5.56 -10.32
C ASN A 302 21.10 5.89 -10.20
N TRP A 303 20.28 4.88 -9.89
CA TRP A 303 18.84 5.02 -9.67
C TRP A 303 18.55 6.01 -8.55
N PHE A 304 19.14 5.81 -7.37
CA PHE A 304 18.89 6.68 -6.23
C PHE A 304 19.50 8.08 -6.43
N ALA A 305 20.70 8.19 -7.00
CA ALA A 305 21.30 9.48 -7.30
C ALA A 305 20.48 10.27 -8.35
N SER A 306 19.89 9.58 -9.33
CA SER A 306 18.98 10.21 -10.30
C SER A 306 17.74 10.79 -9.61
N PHE A 307 17.12 10.03 -8.71
CA PHE A 307 15.99 10.51 -7.90
C PHE A 307 16.31 11.78 -7.13
N VAL A 308 17.43 11.79 -6.39
CA VAL A 308 17.86 12.96 -5.61
C VAL A 308 18.09 14.19 -6.50
N ARG A 309 18.74 14.01 -7.67
CA ARG A 309 18.97 15.11 -8.63
C ARG A 309 17.68 15.64 -9.25
N SER A 310 16.76 14.76 -9.63
CA SER A 310 15.49 15.13 -10.26
C SER A 310 14.61 15.94 -9.32
N ARG A 311 14.55 15.57 -8.03
CA ARG A 311 13.77 16.30 -7.03
C ARG A 311 14.35 17.67 -6.64
N GLN A 312 15.63 17.90 -6.87
CA GLN A 312 16.26 19.22 -6.65
C GLN A 312 16.01 20.22 -7.79
N LYS A 313 15.72 19.72 -8.99
CA LYS A 313 15.42 20.58 -10.15
C LYS A 313 13.95 21.01 -10.21
N GLN A 314 13.04 20.19 -9.67
CA GLN A 314 11.61 20.48 -9.68
C GLN A 314 11.26 21.54 -8.62
N ARG A 315 10.70 22.68 -9.07
CA ARG A 315 10.22 23.78 -8.20
C ARG A 315 8.87 23.50 -7.53
N HIS A 316 8.22 22.37 -7.83
CA HIS A 316 6.89 22.05 -7.31
C HIS A 316 6.97 21.53 -5.86
N ARG A 317 6.33 22.24 -4.91
CA ARG A 317 6.41 21.95 -3.46
C ARG A 317 6.07 20.50 -3.08
N GLU A 318 5.05 19.91 -3.74
CA GLU A 318 4.58 18.56 -3.38
C GLU A 318 5.53 17.42 -3.77
N SER A 319 6.29 17.53 -4.87
CA SER A 319 7.22 16.46 -5.28
C SER A 319 8.50 16.43 -4.43
N SER A 320 8.74 17.49 -3.66
CA SER A 320 9.92 17.66 -2.81
C SER A 320 9.73 17.15 -1.37
N ALA A 321 8.49 16.85 -0.94
CA ALA A 321 8.16 16.57 0.46
C ALA A 321 8.96 15.39 1.05
N THR A 322 9.06 14.26 0.36
CA THR A 322 9.82 13.09 0.82
C THR A 322 11.32 13.39 0.95
N MET A 323 11.87 14.16 0.02
CA MET A 323 13.28 14.55 0.07
C MET A 323 13.55 15.56 1.18
N GLN A 324 12.61 16.47 1.45
CA GLN A 324 12.72 17.38 2.57
C GLN A 324 12.63 16.61 3.90
N ALA A 325 11.70 15.68 4.05
CA ALA A 325 11.61 14.83 5.24
C ALA A 325 12.89 14.02 5.48
N LEU A 326 13.53 13.52 4.42
CA LEU A 326 14.83 12.86 4.53
C LEU A 326 15.92 13.84 5.00
N ARG A 327 15.94 15.06 4.49
CA ARG A 327 16.88 16.09 4.95
C ARG A 327 16.65 16.45 6.41
N ASP A 328 15.41 16.65 6.81
CA ASP A 328 15.05 17.01 8.19
C ASP A 328 15.50 15.90 9.17
N GLU A 329 15.34 14.63 8.81
CA GLU A 329 15.82 13.50 9.61
C GLU A 329 17.36 13.43 9.69
N LEU A 330 18.07 13.74 8.59
CA LEU A 330 19.53 13.80 8.61
C LEU A 330 20.06 14.99 9.40
N ILE A 331 19.38 16.15 9.32
CA ILE A 331 19.66 17.32 10.16
C ILE A 331 19.41 16.98 11.63
N HIS A 332 18.32 16.29 11.95
CA HIS A 332 18.04 15.85 13.30
C HIS A 332 19.16 14.97 13.86
N HIS A 333 19.69 14.03 13.05
CA HIS A 333 20.87 13.25 13.43
C HIS A 333 22.12 14.12 13.61
N LEU A 334 22.37 15.13 12.77
CA LEU A 334 23.48 16.07 12.95
C LEU A 334 23.33 16.89 14.25
N GLN A 335 22.14 17.40 14.53
CA GLN A 335 21.81 18.14 15.75
C GLN A 335 22.01 17.27 16.99
N ALA A 336 21.54 16.01 16.95
CA ALA A 336 21.76 15.07 18.04
C ALA A 336 23.26 14.85 18.30
N MET A 337 24.07 14.65 17.25
CA MET A 337 25.52 14.45 17.40
C MET A 337 26.25 15.70 17.91
N THR A 338 25.84 16.89 17.48
CA THR A 338 26.43 18.15 17.93
C THR A 338 26.06 18.49 19.38
N LEU A 339 24.88 18.07 19.88
CA LEU A 339 24.51 18.16 21.30
C LEU A 339 25.44 17.33 22.20
N PHE A 340 25.93 16.19 21.72
CA PHE A 340 26.89 15.36 22.45
C PHE A 340 28.32 15.93 22.40
N SER A 341 28.59 16.90 21.52
CA SER A 341 29.87 17.60 21.42
C SER A 341 29.93 18.77 22.42
N VAL A 342 29.85 18.46 23.71
CA VAL A 342 30.07 19.46 24.78
C VAL A 342 31.57 19.79 24.82
N ASP A 343 31.92 21.08 24.83
CA ASP A 343 33.30 21.59 24.76
C ASP A 343 34.11 21.11 23.53
N ASN A 344 33.44 20.90 22.39
CA ASN A 344 34.04 20.33 21.17
C ASN A 344 34.69 18.95 21.39
N ARG A 345 34.23 18.16 22.37
CA ARG A 345 34.73 16.79 22.59
C ARG A 345 33.65 15.79 22.22
N LEU A 346 33.94 14.98 21.21
CA LEU A 346 33.01 13.94 20.77
C LEU A 346 33.26 12.66 21.58
N PRO A 347 32.24 12.06 22.23
CA PRO A 347 32.40 10.78 22.92
C PRO A 347 32.82 9.65 21.98
N ASP A 348 33.66 8.72 22.44
CA ASP A 348 34.08 7.52 21.69
C ASP A 348 32.89 6.76 21.06
N SER A 349 31.78 6.66 21.82
CA SER A 349 30.55 5.99 21.39
C SER A 349 29.90 6.61 20.15
N CYS A 350 30.18 7.88 19.86
CA CYS A 350 29.57 8.64 18.78
C CYS A 350 30.48 8.79 17.56
N VAL A 351 31.79 8.49 17.67
CA VAL A 351 32.78 8.71 16.59
C VAL A 351 32.42 7.95 15.32
N VAL A 352 32.07 6.67 15.44
CA VAL A 352 31.70 5.83 14.29
C VAL A 352 30.44 6.34 13.60
N GLN A 353 29.44 6.76 14.38
CA GLN A 353 28.17 7.28 13.87
C GLN A 353 28.37 8.64 13.17
N ALA A 354 29.18 9.53 13.75
CA ALA A 354 29.57 10.81 13.17
C ALA A 354 30.34 10.61 11.85
N SER A 355 31.31 9.70 11.83
CA SER A 355 32.09 9.33 10.63
C SER A 355 31.19 8.78 9.52
N ALA A 356 30.23 7.91 9.86
CA ALA A 356 29.27 7.38 8.90
C ALA A 356 28.36 8.48 8.32
N LEU A 357 27.87 9.38 9.17
CA LEU A 357 27.03 10.51 8.76
C LEU A 357 27.80 11.48 7.85
N LEU A 358 29.04 11.82 8.19
CA LEU A 358 29.90 12.66 7.35
C LEU A 358 30.17 12.00 5.97
N ARG A 359 30.45 10.69 5.94
CA ARG A 359 30.61 9.95 4.69
C ARG A 359 29.33 9.98 3.84
N LEU A 360 28.16 9.88 4.46
CA LEU A 360 26.89 10.03 3.78
C LEU A 360 26.72 11.43 3.19
N TYR A 361 27.00 12.50 3.94
CA TYR A 361 26.96 13.87 3.41
C TYR A 361 27.93 14.06 2.23
N CYS A 362 29.15 13.52 2.32
CA CYS A 362 30.08 13.50 1.19
C CYS A 362 29.48 12.79 -0.04
N ALA A 363 28.83 11.65 0.15
CA ALA A 363 28.17 10.91 -0.93
C ALA A 363 26.97 11.67 -1.53
N LEU A 364 26.14 12.30 -0.69
CA LEU A 364 25.02 13.12 -1.11
C LEU A 364 25.48 14.31 -1.95
N ARG A 365 26.61 14.92 -1.59
CA ARG A 365 27.22 16.02 -2.36
C ARG A 365 27.88 15.53 -3.65
N GLY A 366 28.76 14.53 -3.54
CA GLY A 366 29.62 14.07 -4.64
C GLY A 366 28.91 13.21 -5.67
N ILE A 367 28.08 12.26 -5.24
CA ILE A 367 27.41 11.29 -6.11
C ILE A 367 26.02 11.81 -6.51
N ALA A 368 25.23 12.25 -5.52
CA ALA A 368 23.86 12.68 -5.74
C ALA A 368 23.73 14.18 -6.09
N GLY A 369 24.82 14.95 -6.06
CA GLY A 369 24.84 16.35 -6.49
C GLY A 369 24.07 17.32 -5.58
N THR A 370 23.82 16.93 -4.33
CA THR A 370 22.98 17.67 -3.39
C THR A 370 23.56 19.05 -3.08
N LYS A 371 22.69 20.07 -3.08
CA LYS A 371 23.00 21.40 -2.54
C LYS A 371 22.57 21.47 -1.08
N PHE A 372 23.52 21.76 -0.21
CA PHE A 372 23.29 21.92 1.22
C PHE A 372 22.72 23.30 1.54
N GLN A 373 21.87 23.35 2.57
CA GLN A 373 21.36 24.56 3.18
C GLN A 373 22.35 25.09 4.22
N GLU A 374 22.20 26.36 4.60
CA GLU A 374 23.13 27.03 5.54
C GLU A 374 23.18 26.33 6.91
N GLU A 375 22.03 25.87 7.41
CA GLU A 375 21.94 25.09 8.64
C GLU A 375 22.74 23.78 8.54
N GLU A 376 22.56 23.00 7.46
CA GLU A 376 23.33 21.76 7.24
C GLU A 376 24.84 22.04 7.26
N ILE A 377 25.28 23.11 6.60
CA ILE A 377 26.69 23.51 6.54
C ILE A 377 27.22 23.85 7.93
N SER A 378 26.49 24.64 8.71
CA SER A 378 26.91 25.00 10.08
C SER A 378 27.10 23.77 10.98
N LEU A 379 26.16 22.83 10.94
CA LEU A 379 26.20 21.60 11.75
C LEU A 379 27.34 20.67 11.29
N ILE A 380 27.57 20.55 9.99
CA ILE A 380 28.69 19.77 9.44
C ILE A 380 30.03 20.37 9.89
N VAL A 381 30.19 21.69 9.82
CA VAL A 381 31.43 22.37 10.25
C VAL A 381 31.67 22.15 11.74
N GLN A 382 30.63 22.27 12.57
CA GLN A 382 30.72 21.99 14.02
C GLN A 382 31.13 20.54 14.30
N LEU A 383 30.55 19.58 13.57
CA LEU A 383 30.90 18.16 13.74
C LEU A 383 32.34 17.86 13.32
N VAL A 384 32.82 18.43 12.20
CA VAL A 384 34.19 18.22 11.69
C VAL A 384 35.25 18.88 12.59
N THR A 385 34.89 19.97 13.27
CA THR A 385 35.79 20.68 14.20
C THR A 385 35.74 20.13 15.63
N SER A 386 34.91 19.11 15.88
CA SER A 386 34.88 18.39 17.15
C SER A 386 36.12 17.50 17.28
N HIS A 387 36.68 17.42 18.49
CA HIS A 387 37.84 16.60 18.83
C HIS A 387 37.39 15.23 19.36
N PRO A 388 37.48 14.17 18.55
CA PRO A 388 37.31 12.82 19.06
C PRO A 388 38.53 12.41 19.90
N PRO A 389 38.37 11.47 20.84
CA PRO A 389 39.49 10.77 21.47
C PRO A 389 40.36 10.07 20.41
N PRO A 390 41.65 9.83 20.70
CA PRO A 390 42.56 9.16 19.79
C PRO A 390 42.14 7.69 19.64
N SER A 391 41.29 7.44 18.65
CA SER A 391 40.83 6.11 18.24
C SER A 391 41.14 5.91 16.75
N PRO A 392 41.30 4.67 16.28
CA PRO A 392 41.51 4.38 14.86
C PRO A 392 40.26 4.56 13.97
N ALA A 393 39.11 4.95 14.55
CA ALA A 393 37.80 5.01 13.89
C ALA A 393 37.47 6.37 13.24
#